data_AF-A0A8T3UY56-F1
#
_entry.id   AF-A0A8T3UY56-F1
#
_cell.length_a   1.000
_cell.length_b   1.000
_cell.length_c   1.000
_cell.angle_alpha   90.00
_cell.angle_beta   90.00
_cell.angle_gamma   90.00
#
_symmetry.space_group_name_H-M   'P 1'
#
loop_
_entity.id
_entity.type
_entity.pdbx_description
1 polymer ?
#
loop_
_entity_poly.entity_id
_entity_poly.type
_entity_poly.pdbx_seq_one_letter_code
_entity_poly.pdbx_strand_id
1 'polypeptide(L)'
;MDFGKIISNSIKYPFRNIKKLPILIILFILISTIPIAWVSDNRYLLAFGLFSLFLFILIVPGYLFSMVEIGLNESTMFPSLSFGDTIRDSIRLLVLRMAYMIVPACVLFIFLSILSISGANLKFDLSVLRYFFTLGVFLIAAVVIYILFEILLFFAKARLAYLNSLKEALKVNEVVNDIRTIGVINIVKWVIFMAVLMVVFTFISAWVMEIPYVGFLIYIGVVIPILESISNYSVGLLYSNITMKPAVR
;
A
#
# COMPACT_ATOMS: atom_id res chain seq x y z
N MET A 1 18.03 16.50 5.85
CA MET A 1 16.61 16.10 5.84
C MET A 1 16.11 16.11 7.27
N ASP A 2 15.13 16.96 7.59
CA ASP A 2 14.49 16.98 8.90
C ASP A 2 13.41 15.89 8.93
N PHE A 3 13.78 14.74 9.48
CA PHE A 3 12.89 13.59 9.58
C PHE A 3 11.69 13.85 10.53
N GLY A 4 11.89 14.69 11.55
CA GLY A 4 10.82 15.09 12.47
C GLY A 4 9.73 15.91 11.76
N LYS A 5 10.15 16.80 10.86
CA LYS A 5 9.22 17.56 10.00
C LYS A 5 8.42 16.63 9.08
N ILE A 6 9.04 15.60 8.49
CA ILE A 6 8.34 14.61 7.66
C ILE A 6 7.26 13.89 8.48
N ILE A 7 7.63 13.32 9.62
CA ILE A 7 6.68 12.64 10.52
C ILE A 7 5.51 13.55 10.88
N SER A 8 5.80 14.74 11.41
CA SER A 8 4.76 15.68 11.86
C SER A 8 3.85 16.10 10.70
N ASN A 9 4.41 16.41 9.54
CA ASN A 9 3.62 16.83 8.39
C ASN A 9 2.77 15.69 7.85
N SER A 10 3.30 14.47 7.79
CA SER A 10 2.55 13.30 7.34
C SER A 10 1.40 12.94 8.26
N ILE A 11 1.60 12.93 9.58
CA ILE A 11 0.51 12.67 10.53
C ILE A 11 -0.56 13.76 10.45
N LYS A 12 -0.15 15.04 10.37
CA LYS A 12 -1.10 16.17 10.31
C LYS A 12 -1.84 16.24 8.97
N TYR A 13 -1.28 15.67 7.91
CA TYR A 13 -1.82 15.75 6.56
C TYR A 13 -3.31 15.38 6.48
N PRO A 14 -3.75 14.15 6.85
CA PRO A 14 -5.15 13.75 6.72
C PRO A 14 -6.13 14.63 7.51
N PHE A 15 -5.68 15.22 8.62
CA PHE A 15 -6.51 16.03 9.51
C PHE A 15 -6.60 17.51 9.09
N ARG A 16 -5.66 18.01 8.28
CA ARG A 16 -5.62 19.43 7.86
C ARG A 16 -6.77 19.85 6.94
N ASN A 17 -7.33 18.92 6.16
CA ASN A 17 -8.52 19.20 5.32
C ASN A 17 -9.51 18.03 5.39
N ILE A 18 -9.97 17.74 6.61
CA ILE A 18 -10.93 16.65 6.89
C ILE A 18 -12.21 16.73 6.04
N LYS A 19 -12.53 17.89 5.46
CA LYS A 19 -13.69 18.09 4.56
C LYS A 19 -13.57 17.35 3.23
N LYS A 20 -12.37 16.98 2.77
CA LYS A 20 -12.15 16.25 1.50
C LYS A 20 -11.92 14.74 1.69
N LEU A 21 -11.62 14.33 2.92
CA LEU A 21 -11.51 12.92 3.31
C LEU A 21 -12.79 12.07 3.08
N PRO A 22 -14.04 12.60 3.18
CA PRO A 22 -15.27 11.82 3.04
C PRO A 22 -15.39 11.07 1.72
N ILE A 23 -14.80 11.58 0.64
CA ILE A 23 -14.79 10.89 -0.64
C ILE A 23 -14.08 9.54 -0.53
N LEU A 24 -12.92 9.51 0.14
CA LEU A 24 -12.20 8.27 0.39
C LEU A 24 -13.00 7.38 1.34
N ILE A 25 -13.53 7.96 2.43
CA ILE A 25 -14.35 7.24 3.42
C ILE A 25 -15.52 6.51 2.74
N ILE A 26 -16.28 7.18 1.87
CA ILE A 26 -17.42 6.60 1.15
C ILE A 26 -16.96 5.47 0.25
N LEU A 27 -15.90 5.66 -0.53
CA LEU A 27 -15.38 4.62 -1.43
C LEU A 27 -14.92 3.37 -0.66
N PHE A 28 -14.26 3.54 0.48
CA PHE A 28 -13.86 2.43 1.35
C PHE A 28 -15.08 1.75 2.00
N ILE A 29 -16.06 2.49 2.48
CA ILE A 29 -17.30 1.91 3.02
C ILE A 29 -18.04 1.10 1.95
N LEU A 30 -18.08 1.56 0.70
CA LEU A 30 -18.75 0.81 -0.37
C LEU A 30 -18.13 -0.58 -0.59
N ILE A 31 -16.80 -0.74 -0.46
CA ILE A 31 -16.18 -2.08 -0.59
C ILE A 31 -16.52 -3.01 0.58
N SER A 32 -16.88 -2.45 1.75
CA SER A 32 -17.20 -3.23 2.94
C SER A 32 -18.46 -4.08 2.77
N THR A 33 -19.26 -3.82 1.72
CA THR A 33 -20.43 -4.61 1.37
C THR A 33 -20.11 -6.03 0.93
N ILE A 34 -18.90 -6.30 0.40
CA ILE A 34 -18.47 -7.66 0.00
C ILE A 34 -18.43 -8.63 1.20
N PRO A 35 -17.66 -8.36 2.26
CA PRO A 35 -17.62 -9.27 3.41
C PRO A 35 -18.96 -9.36 4.12
N ILE A 36 -19.75 -8.29 4.16
CA ILE A 36 -21.12 -8.34 4.71
C ILE A 36 -21.99 -9.28 3.87
N ALA A 37 -21.92 -9.20 2.54
CA ALA A 37 -22.65 -10.08 1.64
C ALA A 37 -22.26 -11.54 1.80
N TRP A 38 -20.98 -11.81 2.05
CA TRP A 38 -20.47 -13.14 2.32
C TRP A 38 -21.05 -13.71 3.61
N VAL A 39 -21.09 -12.92 4.69
CA VAL A 39 -21.65 -13.35 5.97
C VAL A 39 -23.17 -13.52 5.91
N SER A 40 -23.87 -12.66 5.16
CA SER A 40 -25.32 -12.69 5.04
C SER A 40 -25.86 -13.62 3.95
N ASP A 41 -24.98 -14.32 3.21
CA ASP A 41 -25.30 -15.12 2.01
C ASP A 41 -26.21 -14.38 0.99
N ASN A 42 -25.95 -13.09 0.77
CA ASN A 42 -26.80 -12.24 -0.07
C ASN A 42 -26.14 -11.93 -1.42
N ARG A 43 -26.64 -12.58 -2.48
CA ARG A 43 -26.10 -12.46 -3.85
C ARG A 43 -26.25 -11.06 -4.45
N TYR A 44 -27.30 -10.31 -4.10
CA TYR A 44 -27.49 -8.95 -4.59
C TYR A 44 -26.50 -7.99 -3.94
N LEU A 45 -26.28 -8.14 -2.63
CA LEU A 45 -25.27 -7.35 -1.90
C LEU A 45 -23.85 -7.68 -2.42
N LEU A 46 -23.59 -8.93 -2.77
CA LEU A 46 -22.33 -9.34 -3.38
C LEU A 46 -22.12 -8.67 -4.76
N ALA A 47 -23.14 -8.67 -5.61
CA ALA A 47 -23.08 -8.01 -6.92
C ALA A 47 -22.81 -6.51 -6.78
N PHE A 48 -23.49 -5.84 -5.84
CA PHE A 48 -23.25 -4.44 -5.50
C PHE A 48 -21.83 -4.20 -4.97
N GLY A 49 -21.32 -5.11 -4.13
CA GLY A 49 -19.96 -5.06 -3.62
C GLY A 49 -18.89 -5.23 -4.70
N LEU A 50 -19.10 -6.13 -5.66
CA LEU A 50 -18.20 -6.30 -6.81
C LEU A 50 -18.19 -5.06 -7.71
N PHE A 51 -19.35 -4.44 -7.94
CA PHE A 51 -19.42 -3.16 -8.64
C PHE A 51 -18.68 -2.05 -7.87
N SER A 52 -18.85 -2.00 -6.55
CA SER A 52 -18.14 -1.06 -5.68
C SER A 52 -16.62 -1.28 -5.70
N LEU A 53 -16.16 -2.53 -5.74
CA LEU A 53 -14.75 -2.88 -5.89
C LEU A 53 -14.18 -2.40 -7.22
N PHE A 54 -14.94 -2.54 -8.32
CA PHE A 54 -14.54 -2.02 -9.62
C PHE A 54 -14.33 -0.50 -9.59
N LEU A 55 -15.27 0.25 -9.00
CA LEU A 55 -15.13 1.70 -8.81
C LEU A 55 -13.94 2.05 -7.90
N PHE A 56 -13.75 1.29 -6.83
CA PHE A 56 -12.64 1.47 -5.90
C PHE A 56 -11.29 1.36 -6.61
N ILE A 57 -11.10 0.30 -7.43
CA ILE A 57 -9.87 0.07 -8.19
C ILE A 57 -9.61 1.20 -9.19
N LEU A 58 -10.66 1.79 -9.78
CA LEU A 58 -10.53 2.89 -10.75
C LEU A 58 -10.28 4.26 -10.11
N ILE A 59 -10.72 4.50 -8.88
CA ILE A 59 -10.70 5.84 -8.28
C ILE A 59 -9.66 5.96 -7.16
N VAL A 60 -9.62 5.00 -6.24
CA VAL A 60 -8.84 5.14 -5.00
C VAL A 60 -7.33 5.18 -5.25
N PRO A 61 -6.73 4.31 -6.09
CA PRO A 61 -5.29 4.37 -6.34
C PRO A 61 -4.84 5.73 -6.89
N GLY A 62 -5.54 6.27 -7.89
CA GLY A 62 -5.25 7.58 -8.48
C GLY A 62 -5.45 8.73 -7.49
N TYR A 63 -6.44 8.65 -6.61
CA TYR A 63 -6.63 9.68 -5.60
C TYR A 63 -5.50 9.67 -4.54
N LEU A 64 -5.07 8.47 -4.13
CA LEU A 64 -3.92 8.30 -3.24
C LEU A 64 -2.61 8.72 -3.93
N PHE A 65 -2.50 8.54 -5.25
CA PHE A 65 -1.37 9.02 -6.05
C PHE A 65 -1.22 10.53 -5.99
N SER A 66 -2.32 11.28 -6.12
CA SER A 66 -2.29 12.73 -6.01
C SER A 66 -1.76 13.20 -4.64
N MET A 67 -1.91 12.40 -3.58
CA MET A 67 -1.30 12.72 -2.28
C MET A 67 0.24 12.59 -2.31
N VAL A 68 0.78 11.67 -3.12
CA VAL A 68 2.24 11.59 -3.37
C VAL A 68 2.71 12.85 -4.08
N GLU A 69 2.00 13.31 -5.11
CA GLU A 69 2.31 14.56 -5.84
C GLU A 69 2.27 15.79 -4.93
N ILE A 70 1.28 15.87 -4.04
CA ILE A 70 1.17 16.94 -3.05
C ILE A 70 2.34 16.89 -2.06
N GLY A 71 2.73 15.69 -1.62
CA GLY A 71 3.90 15.48 -0.76
C GLY A 71 5.21 15.88 -1.43
N LEU A 72 5.39 15.54 -2.71
CA LEU A 72 6.56 15.95 -3.52
C LEU A 72 6.73 17.46 -3.59
N ASN A 73 5.60 18.18 -3.68
CA ASN A 73 5.57 19.64 -3.75
C ASN A 73 5.56 20.31 -2.35
N GLU A 74 5.72 19.54 -1.27
CA GLU A 74 5.58 19.97 0.13
C GLU A 74 4.30 20.76 0.43
N SER A 75 3.25 20.55 -0.38
CA SER A 75 1.98 21.24 -0.25
C SER A 75 1.15 20.60 0.87
N THR A 76 0.24 21.38 1.45
CA THR A 76 -0.66 20.93 2.52
C THR A 76 -2.12 20.87 2.07
N MET A 77 -2.39 21.23 0.81
CA MET A 77 -3.73 21.18 0.24
C MET A 77 -4.10 19.73 -0.08
N PHE A 78 -5.33 19.33 0.23
CA PHE A 78 -5.84 18.02 -0.18
C PHE A 78 -6.22 18.03 -1.67
N PRO A 79 -6.03 16.91 -2.38
CA PRO A 79 -6.36 16.81 -3.79
C PRO A 79 -7.86 17.00 -3.99
N SER A 80 -8.22 17.77 -5.02
CA SER A 80 -9.57 17.76 -5.56
C SER A 80 -9.77 16.51 -6.40
N LEU A 81 -10.96 15.92 -6.33
CA LEU A 81 -11.27 14.75 -7.15
C LEU A 81 -11.57 15.19 -8.60
N SER A 82 -10.64 14.95 -9.52
CA SER A 82 -10.86 15.07 -10.97
C SER A 82 -10.93 13.67 -11.58
N PHE A 83 -12.13 13.22 -11.96
CA PHE A 83 -12.35 11.84 -12.44
C PHE A 83 -11.42 11.46 -13.61
N GLY A 84 -11.22 12.37 -14.58
CA GLY A 84 -10.39 12.10 -15.76
C GLY A 84 -8.91 11.84 -15.44
N ASP A 85 -8.33 12.64 -14.55
CA ASP A 85 -6.92 12.45 -14.14
C ASP A 85 -6.80 11.27 -13.19
N THR A 86 -7.71 11.17 -12.22
CA THR A 86 -7.73 10.11 -11.22
C THR A 86 -7.81 8.72 -11.87
N ILE A 87 -8.68 8.52 -12.85
CA ILE A 87 -8.81 7.23 -13.55
C ILE A 87 -7.55 6.90 -14.33
N ARG A 88 -6.98 7.88 -15.04
CA ARG A 88 -5.72 7.73 -15.79
C ARG A 88 -4.59 7.31 -14.87
N ASP A 89 -4.50 7.92 -13.69
CA ASP A 89 -3.47 7.63 -12.69
C ASP A 89 -3.67 6.27 -12.06
N SER A 90 -4.92 5.89 -11.75
CA SER A 90 -5.24 4.54 -11.28
C SER A 90 -4.82 3.46 -12.29
N ILE A 91 -5.07 3.65 -13.59
CA ILE A 91 -4.63 2.71 -14.62
C ILE A 91 -3.11 2.61 -14.65
N ARG A 92 -2.40 3.74 -14.62
CA ARG A 92 -0.92 3.75 -14.59
C ARG A 92 -0.38 3.03 -13.35
N LEU A 93 -0.99 3.27 -12.19
CA LEU A 93 -0.64 2.61 -10.94
C LEU A 93 -0.97 1.13 -10.93
N LEU A 94 -2.05 0.71 -11.56
CA LEU A 94 -2.41 -0.69 -11.68
C LEU A 94 -1.40 -1.45 -12.54
N VAL A 95 -0.98 -0.88 -13.67
CA VAL A 95 0.11 -1.44 -14.49
C VAL A 95 1.41 -1.48 -13.71
N LEU A 96 1.75 -0.42 -12.98
CA LEU A 96 2.94 -0.36 -12.14
C LEU A 96 2.91 -1.45 -11.05
N ARG A 97 1.78 -1.60 -10.35
CA ARG A 97 1.60 -2.62 -9.33
C ARG A 97 1.72 -4.02 -9.92
N MET A 98 1.09 -4.29 -11.06
CA MET A 98 1.24 -5.58 -11.74
C MET A 98 2.72 -5.88 -12.04
N ALA A 99 3.44 -4.92 -12.62
CA ALA A 99 4.85 -5.10 -12.97
C ALA A 99 5.75 -5.41 -11.77
N TYR A 100 5.60 -4.67 -10.67
CA TYR A 100 6.39 -4.88 -9.45
C TYR A 100 5.95 -6.13 -8.67
N MET A 101 4.71 -6.58 -8.85
CA MET A 101 4.18 -7.76 -8.16
C MET A 101 4.41 -9.08 -8.90
N ILE A 102 4.92 -9.07 -10.15
CA ILE A 102 5.26 -10.30 -10.88
C ILE A 102 6.26 -11.16 -10.09
N VAL A 103 7.37 -10.59 -9.63
CA VAL A 103 8.42 -11.37 -8.94
C VAL A 103 7.90 -11.97 -7.63
N PRO A 104 7.29 -11.20 -6.70
CA PRO A 104 6.66 -11.78 -5.51
C PRO A 104 5.61 -12.85 -5.82
N ALA A 105 4.77 -12.63 -6.83
CA ALA A 105 3.74 -13.60 -7.23
C ALA A 105 4.35 -14.91 -7.75
N CYS A 106 5.40 -14.83 -8.58
CA CYS A 106 6.12 -16.01 -9.07
C CYS A 106 6.78 -16.79 -7.92
N VAL A 107 7.43 -16.10 -6.98
CA VAL A 107 8.05 -16.74 -5.81
C VAL A 107 7.00 -17.45 -4.95
N LEU A 108 5.87 -16.79 -4.69
CA LEU A 108 4.76 -17.38 -3.94
C LEU A 108 4.15 -18.58 -4.69
N PHE A 109 3.97 -18.49 -6.01
CA PHE A 109 3.42 -19.57 -6.82
C PHE A 109 4.33 -20.81 -6.83
N ILE A 110 5.64 -20.62 -6.97
CA ILE A 110 6.64 -21.70 -6.87
C ILE A 110 6.57 -22.35 -5.48
N PHE A 111 6.50 -21.54 -4.42
CA PHE A 111 6.37 -22.03 -3.05
C PHE A 111 5.10 -22.88 -2.83
N LEU A 112 3.94 -22.41 -3.29
CA LEU A 112 2.67 -23.13 -3.22
C LEU A 112 2.69 -24.44 -4.03
N SER A 113 3.41 -24.46 -5.15
CA SER A 113 3.55 -25.66 -5.98
C SER A 113 4.36 -26.75 -5.27
N ILE A 114 5.46 -26.38 -4.59
CA ILE A 114 6.29 -27.29 -3.79
C ILE A 114 5.50 -27.86 -2.60
N LEU A 115 4.69 -27.01 -1.95
CA LEU A 115 3.79 -27.39 -0.85
C LEU A 115 2.80 -28.49 -1.27
N SER A 116 2.15 -28.32 -2.42
CA SER A 116 1.12 -29.23 -2.92
C SER A 116 1.68 -30.64 -3.18
N ILE A 117 2.87 -30.73 -3.78
CA ILE A 117 3.54 -32.02 -4.09
C ILE A 117 3.98 -32.74 -2.81
N SER A 118 4.43 -31.98 -1.81
CA SER A 118 5.04 -32.53 -0.60
C SER A 118 4.01 -32.97 0.44
N GLY A 119 2.84 -32.32 0.49
CA GLY A 119 1.75 -32.67 1.42
C GLY A 119 1.03 -33.99 1.12
N ALA A 120 1.02 -34.42 -0.15
CA ALA A 120 0.32 -35.62 -0.59
C ALA A 120 0.95 -36.95 -0.11
N ASN A 121 2.20 -36.93 0.38
CA ASN A 121 2.98 -38.14 0.70
C ASN A 121 3.42 -38.22 2.17
N LEU A 122 2.81 -37.46 3.08
CA LEU A 122 3.24 -37.37 4.47
C LEU A 122 2.82 -38.60 5.29
N LYS A 123 3.80 -39.41 5.70
CA LYS A 123 3.69 -40.33 6.83
C LYS A 123 4.20 -39.62 8.09
N PHE A 124 3.48 -39.69 9.20
CA PHE A 124 3.85 -39.02 10.46
C PHE A 124 5.11 -39.65 11.09
N ASP A 125 6.27 -38.99 10.92
CA ASP A 125 7.58 -39.33 11.52
C ASP A 125 8.44 -38.04 11.67
N LEU A 126 9.71 -38.13 12.11
CA LEU A 126 10.71 -37.05 12.20
C LEU A 126 10.85 -36.21 10.91
N SER A 127 10.46 -36.79 9.77
CA SER A 127 10.35 -36.13 8.47
C SER A 127 9.37 -34.96 8.46
N VAL A 128 8.32 -34.99 9.29
CA VAL A 128 7.31 -33.94 9.40
C VAL A 128 7.87 -32.67 10.03
N LEU A 129 8.68 -32.79 11.09
CA LEU A 129 9.35 -31.62 11.71
C LEU A 129 10.31 -30.94 10.72
N ARG A 130 11.10 -31.72 9.98
CA ARG A 130 12.00 -31.20 8.95
C ARG A 130 11.24 -30.53 7.80
N TYR A 131 10.08 -31.08 7.44
CA TYR A 131 9.18 -30.48 6.45
C TYR A 131 8.67 -29.11 6.90
N PHE A 132 8.08 -29.01 8.11
CA PHE A 132 7.62 -27.74 8.66
C PHE A 132 8.74 -26.69 8.80
N PHE A 133 9.94 -27.11 9.21
CA PHE A 133 11.09 -26.20 9.28
C PHE A 133 11.45 -25.63 7.90
N THR A 134 11.49 -26.48 6.88
CA THR A 134 11.78 -26.07 5.49
C THR A 134 10.71 -25.11 4.98
N LEU A 135 9.44 -25.43 5.22
CA LEU A 135 8.32 -24.56 4.84
C LEU A 135 8.37 -23.20 5.52
N GLY A 136 8.69 -23.16 6.82
CA GLY A 136 8.84 -21.92 7.57
C GLY A 136 9.90 -21.02 6.96
N VAL A 137 11.07 -21.57 6.62
CA VAL A 137 12.16 -20.80 5.98
C VAL A 137 11.76 -20.24 4.62
N PHE A 138 11.11 -21.05 3.77
CA PHE A 138 10.65 -20.57 2.45
C PHE A 138 9.54 -19.52 2.56
N LEU A 139 8.61 -19.67 3.50
CA LEU A 139 7.56 -18.69 3.76
C LEU A 139 8.17 -17.36 4.20
N ILE A 140 9.13 -17.39 5.13
CA ILE A 140 9.85 -16.20 5.56
C ILE A 140 10.53 -15.54 4.36
N ALA A 141 11.25 -16.30 3.53
CA ALA A 141 11.91 -15.76 2.35
C ALA A 141 10.91 -15.11 1.36
N ALA A 142 9.76 -15.74 1.11
CA ALA A 142 8.70 -15.20 0.26
C ALA A 142 8.13 -13.88 0.82
N VAL A 143 7.91 -13.81 2.14
CA VAL A 143 7.46 -12.60 2.83
C VAL A 143 8.50 -11.49 2.74
N VAL A 144 9.80 -11.79 2.92
CA VAL A 144 10.87 -10.79 2.76
C VAL A 144 10.90 -10.22 1.35
N ILE A 145 10.79 -11.08 0.33
CA ILE A 145 10.75 -10.65 -1.08
C ILE A 145 9.51 -9.78 -1.34
N TYR A 146 8.34 -10.17 -0.83
CA TYR A 146 7.12 -9.38 -0.92
C TYR A 146 7.29 -7.97 -0.34
N ILE A 147 7.80 -7.88 0.90
CA ILE A 147 8.04 -6.59 1.57
C ILE A 147 9.02 -5.73 0.77
N LEU A 148 10.10 -6.32 0.25
CA LEU A 148 11.08 -5.60 -0.54
C LEU A 148 10.47 -4.98 -1.81
N PHE A 149 9.66 -5.75 -2.54
CA PHE A 149 9.00 -5.25 -3.75
C PHE A 149 7.88 -4.25 -3.46
N GLU A 150 7.17 -4.37 -2.34
CA GLU A 150 6.22 -3.34 -1.90
C GLU A 150 6.93 -2.02 -1.59
N ILE A 151 8.08 -2.05 -0.92
CA ILE A 151 8.91 -0.85 -0.71
C ILE A 151 9.33 -0.25 -2.05
N LEU A 152 9.83 -1.06 -2.98
CA LEU A 152 10.18 -0.59 -4.32
C LEU A 152 8.98 0.04 -5.04
N LEU A 153 7.78 -0.55 -4.91
CA LEU A 153 6.56 -0.01 -5.48
C LEU A 153 6.23 1.37 -4.90
N PHE A 154 6.37 1.60 -3.60
CA PHE A 154 6.19 2.94 -3.02
C PHE A 154 7.09 4.00 -3.67
N PHE A 155 8.37 3.70 -3.86
CA PHE A 155 9.30 4.64 -4.50
C PHE A 155 9.07 4.74 -6.02
N ALA A 156 8.66 3.66 -6.68
CA ALA A 156 8.25 3.70 -8.08
C ALA A 156 7.03 4.59 -8.29
N LYS A 157 6.06 4.58 -7.36
CA LYS A 157 4.93 5.53 -7.35
C LYS A 157 5.42 6.97 -7.23
N ALA A 158 6.37 7.25 -6.34
CA ALA A 158 6.94 8.60 -6.22
C ALA A 158 7.71 9.05 -7.47
N ARG A 159 8.46 8.14 -8.09
CA ARG A 159 9.14 8.40 -9.37
C ARG A 159 8.13 8.66 -10.50
N LEU A 160 7.02 7.90 -10.54
CA LEU A 160 5.92 8.16 -11.47
C LEU A 160 5.35 9.56 -11.28
N ALA A 161 5.11 9.98 -10.03
CA ALA A 161 4.60 11.30 -9.70
C ALA A 161 5.61 12.41 -10.06
N TYR A 162 6.91 12.18 -9.88
CA TYR A 162 7.94 13.15 -10.19
C TYR A 162 8.18 13.32 -11.70
N LEU A 163 8.28 12.22 -12.45
CA LEU A 163 8.62 12.23 -13.88
C LEU A 163 7.40 12.18 -14.80
N ASN A 164 6.21 11.98 -14.24
CA ASN A 164 4.94 11.78 -14.96
C ASN A 164 5.02 10.69 -16.05
N SER A 165 5.91 9.71 -15.88
CA SER A 165 6.21 8.69 -16.90
C SER A 165 6.19 7.29 -16.32
N LEU A 166 5.25 6.47 -16.79
CA LEU A 166 5.14 5.06 -16.42
C LEU A 166 6.40 4.28 -16.83
N LYS A 167 6.97 4.59 -18.00
CA LYS A 167 8.21 3.95 -18.47
C LYS A 167 9.37 4.20 -17.51
N GLU A 168 9.49 5.40 -16.96
CA GLU A 168 10.56 5.72 -16.01
C GLU A 168 10.32 5.07 -14.64
N ALA A 169 9.06 4.96 -14.21
CA ALA A 169 8.70 4.28 -12.96
C ALA A 169 8.90 2.75 -13.03
N LEU A 170 8.81 2.14 -14.21
CA LEU A 170 9.05 0.71 -14.43
C LEU A 170 10.54 0.33 -14.43
N LYS A 171 11.46 1.29 -14.53
CA LYS A 171 12.90 1.03 -14.45
C LYS A 171 13.31 0.78 -13.00
N VAL A 172 13.24 -0.47 -12.56
CA VAL A 172 13.57 -0.88 -11.18
C VAL A 172 14.96 -0.40 -10.75
N ASN A 173 15.97 -0.49 -11.64
CA ASN A 173 17.33 -0.03 -11.33
C ASN A 173 17.39 1.46 -11.00
N GLU A 174 16.61 2.28 -11.70
CA GLU A 174 16.53 3.71 -11.45
C GLU A 174 15.83 4.02 -10.13
N VAL A 175 14.73 3.30 -9.83
CA VAL A 175 14.03 3.41 -8.54
C VAL A 175 14.95 3.02 -7.38
N VAL A 176 15.77 1.97 -7.54
CA VAL A 176 16.80 1.59 -6.57
C VAL A 176 17.85 2.70 -6.42
N ASN A 177 18.23 3.36 -7.51
CA ASN A 177 19.15 4.49 -7.47
C ASN A 177 18.57 5.71 -6.74
N ASP A 178 17.27 6.00 -6.91
CA ASP A 178 16.57 7.04 -6.16
C ASP A 178 16.59 6.75 -4.65
N ILE A 179 16.29 5.51 -4.26
CA ILE A 179 16.35 5.05 -2.87
C ILE A 179 17.75 5.24 -2.30
N ARG A 180 18.79 4.90 -3.07
CA ARG A 180 20.20 5.14 -2.67
C ARG A 180 20.50 6.63 -2.52
N THR A 181 19.94 7.47 -3.38
CA THR A 181 20.12 8.94 -3.36
C THR A 181 19.44 9.59 -2.16
N ILE A 182 18.25 9.11 -1.77
CA ILE A 182 17.57 9.49 -0.50
C ILE A 182 18.43 9.07 0.70
N GLY A 183 19.11 7.93 0.56
CA GLY A 183 20.00 7.35 1.56
C GLY A 183 19.30 6.28 2.40
N VAL A 184 19.89 5.10 2.47
CA VAL A 184 19.31 3.91 3.14
C VAL A 184 18.90 4.20 4.59
N ILE A 185 19.68 5.01 5.32
CA ILE A 185 19.36 5.38 6.71
C ILE A 185 18.01 6.12 6.80
N ASN A 186 17.72 7.01 5.85
CA ASN A 186 16.47 7.76 5.82
C ASN A 186 15.28 6.85 5.47
N ILE A 187 15.50 5.90 4.58
CA ILE A 187 14.52 4.87 4.21
C ILE A 187 14.22 3.98 5.42
N VAL A 188 15.25 3.52 6.15
CA VAL A 188 15.09 2.72 7.37
C VAL A 188 14.31 3.49 8.43
N LYS A 189 14.63 4.78 8.65
CA LYS A 189 13.86 5.63 9.58
C LYS A 189 12.38 5.72 9.18
N TRP A 190 12.09 5.80 7.88
CA TRP A 190 10.72 5.79 7.36
C TRP A 190 10.01 4.46 7.52
N VAL A 191 10.69 3.34 7.25
CA VAL A 191 10.14 2.02 7.49
C VAL A 191 9.81 1.82 8.97
N ILE A 192 10.70 2.25 9.89
CA ILE A 192 10.46 2.20 11.34
C ILE A 192 9.26 3.08 11.71
N PHE A 193 9.19 4.31 11.19
CA PHE A 193 8.06 5.20 11.42
C PHE A 193 6.73 4.58 10.97
N MET A 194 6.68 4.03 9.75
CA MET A 194 5.49 3.36 9.23
C MET A 194 5.15 2.10 10.02
N ALA A 195 6.14 1.31 10.45
CA ALA A 195 5.92 0.13 11.28
C ALA A 195 5.32 0.49 12.65
N VAL A 196 5.83 1.52 13.32
CA VAL A 196 5.28 2.02 14.59
C VAL A 196 3.85 2.51 14.40
N LEU A 197 3.58 3.28 13.34
CA LEU A 197 2.22 3.70 13.01
C LEU A 197 1.29 2.51 12.80
N MET A 198 1.71 1.51 12.02
CA MET A 198 0.92 0.30 11.80
C MET A 198 0.61 -0.40 13.12
N VAL A 199 1.59 -0.57 14.02
CA VAL A 199 1.35 -1.17 15.35
C VAL A 199 0.32 -0.38 16.17
N VAL A 200 0.45 0.96 16.21
CA VAL A 200 -0.49 1.82 16.94
C VAL A 200 -1.90 1.70 16.37
N PHE A 201 -2.05 1.77 15.05
CA PHE A 201 -3.35 1.65 14.41
C PHE A 201 -3.92 0.24 14.51
N THR A 202 -3.13 -0.82 14.44
CA THR A 202 -3.58 -2.19 14.69
C THR A 202 -4.10 -2.34 16.12
N PHE A 203 -3.41 -1.75 17.10
CA PHE A 203 -3.87 -1.76 18.49
C PHE A 203 -5.21 -1.03 18.63
N ILE A 204 -5.35 0.20 18.10
CA ILE A 204 -6.61 0.94 18.11
C ILE A 204 -7.72 0.15 17.40
N SER A 205 -7.40 -0.43 16.25
CA SER A 205 -8.34 -1.18 15.43
C SER A 205 -8.84 -2.44 16.12
N ALA A 206 -8.01 -3.11 16.94
CA ALA A 206 -8.45 -4.26 17.72
C ALA A 206 -9.63 -3.90 18.62
N TRP A 207 -9.54 -2.80 19.38
CA TRP A 207 -10.64 -2.31 20.22
C TRP A 207 -11.86 -1.86 19.42
N VAL A 208 -11.65 -1.16 18.31
CA VAL A 208 -12.74 -0.69 17.45
C VAL A 208 -13.52 -1.89 16.89
N MET A 209 -12.82 -2.94 16.46
CA MET A 209 -13.40 -4.14 15.85
C MET A 209 -14.21 -5.01 16.82
N GLU A 210 -14.07 -4.82 18.13
CA GLU A 210 -14.93 -5.48 19.13
C GLU A 210 -16.40 -5.04 19.03
N ILE A 211 -16.68 -3.88 18.41
CA ILE A 211 -18.04 -3.42 18.16
C ILE A 211 -18.52 -4.04 16.84
N PRO A 212 -19.48 -5.00 16.86
CA PRO A 212 -19.90 -5.69 15.64
C PRO A 212 -20.48 -4.71 14.61
N TYR A 213 -20.13 -4.91 13.33
CA TYR A 213 -20.52 -4.10 12.17
C TYR A 213 -20.05 -2.63 12.20
N VAL A 214 -20.34 -1.87 13.27
CA VAL A 214 -19.96 -0.46 13.42
C VAL A 214 -18.44 -0.33 13.52
N GLY A 215 -17.80 -1.17 14.33
CA GLY A 215 -16.34 -1.23 14.45
C GLY A 215 -15.66 -1.49 13.11
N PHE A 216 -16.19 -2.48 12.38
CA PHE A 216 -15.72 -2.81 11.03
C PHE A 216 -15.84 -1.63 10.04
N LEU A 217 -16.97 -0.92 10.06
CA LEU A 217 -17.18 0.25 9.22
C LEU A 217 -16.27 1.42 9.60
N ILE A 218 -15.99 1.63 10.89
CA ILE A 218 -15.03 2.63 11.35
C ILE A 218 -13.61 2.25 10.90
N TYR A 219 -13.23 0.98 11.04
CA TYR A 219 -11.92 0.50 10.62
C TYR A 219 -11.70 0.72 9.11
N ILE A 220 -12.62 0.23 8.28
CA ILE A 220 -12.51 0.38 6.83
C ILE A 220 -12.68 1.83 6.40
N GLY A 221 -13.67 2.53 6.95
CA GLY A 221 -14.05 3.86 6.51
C GLY A 221 -13.16 4.96 7.06
N VAL A 222 -12.46 4.77 8.18
CA VAL A 222 -11.70 5.86 8.82
C VAL A 222 -10.23 5.47 9.00
N VAL A 223 -9.96 4.32 9.61
CA VAL A 223 -8.58 3.93 9.94
C VAL A 223 -7.74 3.72 8.69
N ILE A 224 -8.19 2.88 7.75
CA ILE A 224 -7.44 2.60 6.52
C ILE A 224 -7.22 3.86 5.67
N PRO A 225 -8.24 4.69 5.39
CA PRO A 225 -8.08 5.96 4.68
C PRO A 225 -7.03 6.90 5.26
N ILE A 226 -7.00 7.03 6.59
CA ILE A 226 -6.03 7.89 7.29
C ILE A 226 -4.62 7.31 7.11
N LEU A 227 -4.43 6.02 7.34
CA LEU A 227 -3.15 5.34 7.18
C LEU A 227 -2.60 5.45 5.75
N GLU A 228 -3.45 5.19 4.76
CA GLU A 228 -3.09 5.30 3.35
C GLU A 228 -2.71 6.74 2.97
N SER A 229 -3.42 7.73 3.51
CA SER A 229 -3.11 9.14 3.28
C SER A 229 -1.75 9.52 3.85
N ILE A 230 -1.45 9.10 5.08
CA ILE A 230 -0.15 9.32 5.74
C ILE A 230 0.96 8.66 4.92
N SER A 231 0.75 7.40 4.52
CA SER A 231 1.71 6.61 3.75
C SER A 231 2.08 7.31 2.44
N ASN A 232 1.10 7.57 1.56
CA ASN A 232 1.35 8.12 0.24
C ASN A 232 1.93 9.56 0.32
N TYR A 233 1.46 10.39 1.23
CA TYR A 233 2.01 11.73 1.42
C TYR A 233 3.45 11.71 1.99
N SER A 234 3.74 10.82 2.94
CA SER A 234 5.08 10.69 3.54
C SER A 234 6.14 10.24 2.54
N VAL A 235 5.78 9.36 1.61
CA VAL A 235 6.66 8.93 0.52
C VAL A 235 6.95 10.09 -0.42
N GLY A 236 5.95 10.92 -0.74
CA GLY A 236 6.16 12.15 -1.51
C GLY A 236 7.16 13.11 -0.83
N LEU A 237 6.99 13.34 0.48
CA LEU A 237 7.92 14.16 1.28
C LEU A 237 9.34 13.60 1.39
N LEU A 238 9.50 12.28 1.39
CA LEU A 238 10.83 11.68 1.33
C LEU A 238 11.49 11.96 -0.02
N TYR A 239 10.73 11.76 -1.08
CA TYR A 239 11.22 11.84 -2.45
C TYR A 239 11.49 13.30 -2.88
N SER A 240 10.83 14.31 -2.28
CA SER A 240 11.13 15.73 -2.52
C SER A 240 12.60 16.10 -2.21
N ASN A 241 13.29 15.32 -1.36
CA ASN A 241 14.71 15.57 -1.09
C ASN A 241 15.62 15.24 -2.28
N ILE A 242 15.18 14.37 -3.20
CA ILE A 242 15.90 14.13 -4.46
C ILE A 242 15.75 15.36 -5.37
N THR A 243 14.55 15.95 -5.43
CA THR A 243 14.24 17.07 -6.33
C THR A 243 14.94 18.37 -5.93
N MET A 244 15.33 18.52 -4.66
CA MET A 244 16.09 19.66 -4.14
C MET A 244 17.60 19.58 -4.36
N LYS A 245 18.14 18.43 -4.78
CA LYS A 245 19.54 18.36 -5.25
C LYS A 245 19.56 18.64 -6.74
N PRO A 246 20.32 19.65 -7.21
CA PRO A 246 20.41 19.89 -8.65
C PRO A 246 20.91 18.62 -9.32
N ALA A 247 20.17 18.19 -10.35
CA ALA A 247 20.61 17.12 -11.22
C ALA A 247 21.94 17.55 -11.84
N VAL A 248 23.05 17.02 -11.31
CA VAL A 248 24.33 17.05 -12.01
C VAL A 248 24.14 16.12 -13.21
N ARG A 249 23.77 16.71 -14.34
CA ARG A 249 23.97 16.14 -15.67
C ARG A 249 25.36 16.53 -16.14
#